data_AF-A0A945FHG5-F1
#
_entry.id   AF-A0A945FHG5-F1
#
_cell.length_a   1.000
_cell.length_b   1.000
_cell.length_c   1.000
_cell.angle_alpha   90.00
_cell.angle_beta   90.00
_cell.angle_gamma   90.00
#
_symmetry.space_group_name_H-M   'P 1'
#
loop_
_entity.id
_entity.type
_entity.pdbx_description
1 polymer ?
#
loop_
_entity_poly.entity_id
_entity_poly.type
_entity_poly.pdbx_seq_one_letter_code
_entity_poly.pdbx_strand_id
1 'polypeptide(L)'
;MSHTTNPKDWSDWEKYREHVVHPAATIKASDLERARDNIRQHDWAKRYTHTLQESAGSILQQITPDYLTNMIEETTPGCVGPCPACRAKGLPWHPNGQWTWSPKEPNNLQCSVCETIFPNAAFPEDIAVTSTWGKGQTFTFVGGDTFKCFGYHQARPSISGITRVRKVQHITSQLQTLATAHVLTEEAHYAHAAKAILLRFADVFPEYLVRAGYGYGEYAGMDPKIAAEHILDLPEDELVYPPNKPDRKIFVGYWAASRIGTSGMDGGWVVRVADAYSLTCTAQDNGAPIYSNEERLHIERNLLLESTYLAACDTAINNKSVMYGIVP
;
A
#
# COMPACT_ATOMS: atom_id res chain seq x y z
N MET A 1 -16.33 -29.58 -14.83
CA MET A 1 -15.49 -28.43 -15.22
C MET A 1 -15.84 -27.31 -14.26
N SER A 2 -14.94 -27.01 -13.32
CA SER A 2 -15.13 -25.93 -12.37
C SER A 2 -15.30 -24.63 -13.16
N HIS A 3 -16.42 -23.93 -12.96
CA HIS A 3 -16.53 -22.54 -13.36
C HIS A 3 -15.54 -21.77 -12.50
N THR A 4 -14.27 -21.69 -12.92
CA THR A 4 -13.37 -20.66 -12.38
C THR A 4 -13.92 -19.34 -12.87
N THR A 5 -14.65 -18.67 -11.99
CA THR A 5 -15.09 -17.30 -12.15
C THR A 5 -13.88 -16.48 -12.58
N ASN A 6 -14.03 -15.66 -13.62
CA ASN A 6 -12.99 -14.71 -14.01
C ASN A 6 -12.67 -13.86 -12.77
N PRO A 7 -11.44 -13.86 -12.22
CA PRO A 7 -11.15 -13.17 -10.95
C PRO A 7 -11.25 -11.64 -11.06
N LYS A 8 -11.53 -11.14 -12.28
CA LYS A 8 -11.79 -9.75 -12.65
C LYS A 8 -13.28 -9.43 -12.74
N ASP A 9 -14.14 -10.44 -12.66
CA ASP A 9 -15.60 -10.32 -12.63
C ASP A 9 -16.08 -10.21 -11.19
N TRP A 10 -16.69 -9.07 -10.87
CA TRP A 10 -17.17 -8.77 -9.53
C TRP A 10 -18.68 -9.00 -9.37
N SER A 11 -19.36 -9.59 -10.36
CA SER A 11 -20.82 -9.84 -10.33
C SER A 11 -21.25 -10.67 -9.10
N ASP A 12 -20.44 -11.64 -8.68
CA ASP A 12 -20.74 -12.43 -7.48
C ASP A 12 -20.63 -11.57 -6.21
N TRP A 13 -19.64 -10.68 -6.13
CA TRP A 13 -19.55 -9.73 -5.03
C TRP A 13 -20.77 -8.80 -5.02
N GLU A 14 -21.17 -8.25 -6.17
CA GLU A 14 -22.36 -7.38 -6.27
C GLU A 14 -23.62 -8.07 -5.75
N LYS A 15 -23.78 -9.36 -6.09
CA LYS A 15 -24.94 -10.16 -5.71
C LYS A 15 -24.92 -10.58 -4.23
N TYR A 16 -23.75 -10.93 -3.69
CA TYR A 16 -23.65 -11.61 -2.39
C TYR A 16 -22.99 -10.78 -1.28
N ARG A 17 -22.51 -9.55 -1.54
CA ARG A 17 -21.83 -8.72 -0.53
C ARG A 17 -22.59 -8.55 0.79
N GLU A 18 -23.91 -8.45 0.74
CA GLU A 18 -24.74 -8.27 1.94
C GLU A 18 -24.89 -9.56 2.79
N HIS A 19 -24.54 -10.72 2.21
CA HIS A 19 -24.59 -12.02 2.89
C HIS A 19 -23.28 -12.35 3.63
N VAL A 20 -22.23 -11.53 3.47
CA VAL A 20 -20.95 -11.75 4.12
C VAL A 20 -21.06 -11.45 5.61
N VAL A 21 -20.78 -12.45 6.45
CA VAL A 21 -20.77 -12.33 7.90
C VAL A 21 -19.36 -11.96 8.36
N HIS A 22 -19.21 -10.78 8.96
CA HIS A 22 -17.94 -10.29 9.46
C HIS A 22 -17.70 -10.65 10.94
N PRO A 23 -16.45 -10.96 11.34
CA PRO A 23 -15.25 -10.91 10.50
C PRO A 23 -15.11 -12.15 9.58
N ALA A 24 -14.80 -11.90 8.30
CA ALA A 24 -14.76 -12.88 7.22
C ALA A 24 -13.33 -13.17 6.72
N ALA A 25 -12.36 -12.31 7.06
CA ALA A 25 -10.98 -12.39 6.58
C ALA A 25 -10.12 -13.38 7.42
N THR A 26 -8.88 -13.07 7.76
CA THR A 26 -7.97 -14.04 8.42
C THR A 26 -8.35 -14.33 9.87
N ILE A 27 -8.95 -13.38 10.56
CA ILE A 27 -9.43 -13.50 11.95
C ILE A 27 -10.92 -13.85 11.95
N LYS A 28 -11.29 -14.94 12.62
CA LYS A 28 -12.69 -15.40 12.72
C LYS A 28 -13.34 -14.97 14.03
N ALA A 29 -14.67 -15.01 14.08
CA ALA A 29 -15.43 -14.65 15.28
C ALA A 29 -14.99 -15.46 16.52
N SER A 30 -14.75 -16.76 16.37
CA SER A 30 -14.26 -17.63 17.44
C SER A 30 -12.85 -17.30 17.93
N ASP A 31 -12.01 -16.67 17.09
CA ASP A 31 -10.70 -16.19 17.50
C ASP A 31 -10.83 -14.96 18.41
N LEU A 32 -11.79 -14.07 18.12
CA LEU A 32 -12.08 -12.90 18.95
C LEU A 32 -12.67 -13.30 20.30
N GLU A 33 -13.59 -14.27 20.32
CA GLU A 33 -14.12 -14.83 21.57
C GLU A 33 -12.99 -15.37 22.46
N ARG A 34 -12.11 -16.20 21.87
CA ARG A 34 -10.95 -16.76 22.57
C ARG A 34 -9.98 -15.67 23.04
N ALA A 35 -9.77 -14.62 22.24
CA ALA A 35 -8.92 -13.50 22.64
C ALA A 35 -9.51 -12.75 23.85
N ARG A 36 -10.83 -12.50 23.86
CA ARG A 36 -11.53 -11.85 24.97
C ARG A 36 -11.52 -12.71 26.24
N ASP A 37 -11.68 -14.03 26.11
CA ASP A 37 -11.49 -14.96 27.23
C ASP A 37 -10.08 -14.91 27.80
N ASN A 38 -9.07 -14.92 26.94
CA ASN A 38 -7.68 -14.80 27.37
C ASN A 38 -7.42 -13.49 28.12
N ILE A 39 -7.98 -12.37 27.64
CA ILE A 39 -7.88 -11.06 28.31
C ILE A 39 -8.51 -11.12 29.71
N ARG A 40 -9.63 -11.82 29.89
CA ARG A 40 -10.24 -11.99 31.23
C ARG A 40 -9.34 -12.82 32.16
N GLN A 41 -8.77 -13.90 31.64
CA GLN A 41 -8.15 -14.96 32.45
C GLN A 41 -6.64 -14.79 32.68
N HIS A 42 -5.93 -14.06 31.82
CA HIS A 42 -4.47 -14.06 31.81
C HIS A 42 -3.84 -12.66 31.84
N ASP A 43 -2.86 -12.47 32.73
CA ASP A 43 -2.17 -11.19 32.89
C ASP A 43 -1.33 -10.78 31.67
N TRP A 44 -0.84 -11.74 30.89
CA TRP A 44 -0.13 -11.43 29.64
C TRP A 44 -1.07 -10.82 28.60
N ALA A 45 -2.32 -11.29 28.52
CA ALA A 45 -3.31 -10.80 27.57
C ALA A 45 -3.83 -9.42 27.98
N LYS A 46 -4.05 -9.19 29.29
CA LYS A 46 -4.37 -7.85 29.82
C LYS A 46 -3.29 -6.83 29.50
N ARG A 47 -2.01 -7.19 29.72
CA ARG A 47 -0.88 -6.32 29.39
C ARG A 47 -0.78 -6.04 27.90
N TYR A 48 -0.97 -7.05 27.05
CA TYR A 48 -1.01 -6.87 25.60
C TYR A 48 -2.09 -5.86 25.18
N THR A 49 -3.33 -6.03 25.67
CA THR A 49 -4.43 -5.13 25.33
C THR A 49 -4.20 -3.72 25.85
N HIS A 50 -3.62 -3.56 27.04
CA HIS A 50 -3.25 -2.24 27.57
C HIS A 50 -2.24 -1.52 26.66
N THR A 51 -1.14 -2.19 26.29
CA THR A 51 -0.14 -1.61 25.37
C THR A 51 -0.74 -1.32 23.99
N LEU A 52 -1.66 -2.15 23.52
CA LEU A 52 -2.40 -1.90 22.29
C LEU A 52 -3.28 -0.64 22.40
N GLN A 53 -3.99 -0.45 23.51
CA GLN A 53 -4.80 0.75 23.77
C GLN A 53 -3.95 2.02 23.84
N GLU A 54 -2.79 1.99 24.51
CA GLU A 54 -1.87 3.12 24.56
C GLU A 54 -1.37 3.50 23.16
N SER A 55 -1.03 2.49 22.36
CA SER A 55 -0.59 2.67 20.97
C SER A 55 -1.72 3.24 20.11
N ALA A 56 -2.91 2.66 20.19
CA ALA A 56 -4.09 3.09 19.43
C ALA A 56 -4.54 4.51 19.85
N GLY A 57 -4.50 4.84 21.14
CA GLY A 57 -4.78 6.19 21.64
C GLY A 57 -3.80 7.23 21.12
N SER A 58 -2.51 6.89 21.04
CA SER A 58 -1.49 7.78 20.47
C SER A 58 -1.67 7.98 18.96
N ILE A 59 -2.12 6.94 18.25
CA ILE A 59 -2.46 7.02 16.82
C ILE A 59 -3.68 7.90 16.62
N LEU A 60 -4.74 7.72 17.42
CA LEU A 60 -6.00 8.45 17.31
C LEU A 60 -5.79 9.97 17.29
N GLN A 61 -4.87 10.47 18.12
CA GLN A 61 -4.54 11.90 18.19
C GLN A 61 -3.94 12.48 16.90
N GLN A 62 -3.41 11.63 16.02
CA GLN A 62 -2.79 12.04 14.76
C GLN A 62 -3.77 12.01 13.58
N ILE A 63 -4.85 11.23 13.67
CA ILE A 63 -5.77 11.01 12.55
C ILE A 63 -6.63 12.25 12.31
N THR A 64 -6.19 13.07 11.35
CA THR A 64 -6.91 14.21 10.82
C THR A 64 -6.94 14.14 9.29
N PRO A 65 -7.88 14.84 8.61
CA PRO A 65 -7.92 14.88 7.15
C PRO A 65 -6.59 15.33 6.51
N ASP A 66 -5.93 16.33 7.09
CA ASP A 66 -4.64 16.84 6.61
C ASP A 66 -3.53 15.80 6.80
N TYR A 67 -3.48 15.14 7.95
CA TYR A 67 -2.52 14.07 8.20
C TYR A 67 -2.72 12.91 7.20
N LEU A 68 -3.96 12.47 7.00
CA LEU A 68 -4.27 11.39 6.05
C LEU A 68 -3.95 11.78 4.62
N THR A 69 -4.22 13.03 4.21
CA THR A 69 -3.85 13.54 2.87
C THR A 69 -2.33 13.55 2.68
N ASN A 70 -1.59 13.96 3.70
CA ASN A 70 -0.13 13.97 3.65
C ASN A 70 0.49 12.56 3.70
N MET A 71 -0.14 11.59 4.39
CA MET A 71 0.40 10.23 4.53
C MET A 71 -0.02 9.29 3.40
N ILE A 72 -1.22 9.49 2.86
CA ILE A 72 -1.80 8.74 1.74
C ILE A 72 -1.99 9.75 0.61
N GLU A 73 -0.91 10.05 -0.10
CA GLU A 73 -0.91 11.05 -1.18
C GLU A 73 -1.64 10.51 -2.42
N GLU A 74 -2.12 11.40 -3.29
CA GLU A 74 -2.80 10.99 -4.54
C GLU A 74 -1.83 10.37 -5.55
N THR A 75 -0.55 10.76 -5.49
CA THR A 75 0.47 10.25 -6.40
C THR A 75 0.89 8.84 -5.97
N THR A 76 0.98 7.92 -6.94
CA THR A 76 1.34 6.49 -6.78
C THR A 76 2.69 6.32 -6.09
N PRO A 77 2.78 5.66 -4.91
CA PRO A 77 4.03 5.52 -4.17
C PRO A 77 5.14 4.87 -5.01
N GLY A 78 6.39 5.22 -4.71
CA GLY A 78 7.57 4.55 -5.27
C GLY A 78 7.84 3.23 -4.54
N CYS A 79 9.11 2.84 -4.39
CA CYS A 79 9.48 1.71 -3.55
C CYS A 79 10.81 1.98 -2.86
N VAL A 80 11.86 1.28 -3.28
CA VAL A 80 13.21 1.44 -2.76
C VAL A 80 14.09 2.01 -3.87
N GLY A 81 15.30 2.46 -3.54
CA GLY A 81 16.23 2.98 -4.53
C GLY A 81 17.57 3.35 -3.89
N PRO A 82 18.63 3.48 -4.69
CA PRO A 82 19.97 3.77 -4.18
C PRO A 82 20.07 5.21 -3.67
N CYS A 83 20.98 5.46 -2.73
CA CYS A 83 21.23 6.80 -2.23
C CYS A 83 22.20 7.57 -3.16
N PRO A 84 21.79 8.71 -3.75
CA PRO A 84 22.66 9.49 -4.63
C PRO A 84 23.85 10.11 -3.90
N ALA A 85 23.66 10.49 -2.63
CA ALA A 85 24.70 11.07 -1.80
C ALA A 85 25.80 10.07 -1.43
N CYS A 86 25.46 8.78 -1.21
CA CYS A 86 26.47 7.75 -0.96
C CYS A 86 27.41 7.63 -2.16
N ARG A 87 26.88 7.58 -3.39
CA ARG A 87 27.67 7.54 -4.62
C ARG A 87 28.58 8.77 -4.75
N ALA A 88 28.03 9.97 -4.57
CA ALA A 88 28.80 11.21 -4.68
C ALA A 88 29.94 11.31 -3.66
N LYS A 89 29.77 10.71 -2.47
CA LYS A 89 30.77 10.64 -1.41
C LYS A 89 31.77 9.48 -1.59
N GLY A 90 31.65 8.67 -2.65
CA GLY A 90 32.48 7.47 -2.85
C GLY A 90 32.24 6.35 -1.82
N LEU A 91 31.10 6.37 -1.13
CA LEU A 91 30.74 5.38 -0.13
C LEU A 91 30.06 4.17 -0.78
N PRO A 92 30.14 2.98 -0.17
CA PRO A 92 29.32 1.83 -0.57
C PRO A 92 27.84 2.23 -0.59
N TRP A 93 27.14 1.88 -1.67
CA TRP A 93 25.71 2.09 -1.81
C TRP A 93 25.03 0.77 -2.18
N HIS A 94 23.77 0.63 -1.76
CA HIS A 94 22.95 -0.55 -2.03
C HIS A 94 21.84 -0.19 -3.04
N PRO A 95 21.49 -1.07 -4.00
CA PRO A 95 20.42 -0.80 -4.98
C PRO A 95 19.06 -0.46 -4.36
N ASN A 96 18.74 -1.02 -3.19
CA ASN A 96 17.52 -0.70 -2.45
C ASN A 96 17.71 0.48 -1.48
N GLY A 97 18.92 1.02 -1.38
CA GLY A 97 19.32 2.00 -0.38
C GLY A 97 19.24 1.46 1.04
N GLN A 98 19.59 2.32 1.99
CA GLN A 98 19.46 2.11 3.43
C GLN A 98 18.90 3.40 3.99
N TRP A 99 17.62 3.35 4.33
CA TRP A 99 16.80 4.52 4.58
C TRP A 99 16.19 4.48 5.97
N THR A 100 16.32 5.59 6.69
CA THR A 100 15.63 5.90 7.93
C THR A 100 14.55 6.93 7.63
N TRP A 101 13.35 6.73 8.17
CA TRP A 101 12.21 7.62 8.01
C TRP A 101 11.43 7.69 9.33
N SER A 102 10.81 8.82 9.61
CA SER A 102 10.03 9.06 10.83
C SER A 102 8.68 9.68 10.52
N PRO A 103 7.57 9.20 11.13
CA PRO A 103 6.25 9.81 10.95
C PRO A 103 6.15 11.23 11.54
N LYS A 104 7.09 11.62 12.41
CA LYS A 104 7.15 13.00 12.97
C LYS A 104 7.67 14.02 11.96
N GLU A 105 8.48 13.58 11.02
CA GLU A 105 8.98 14.39 9.90
C GLU A 105 8.69 13.63 8.60
N PRO A 106 7.40 13.46 8.25
CA PRO A 106 6.98 12.46 7.26
C PRO A 106 7.46 12.77 5.85
N ASN A 107 7.92 14.00 5.60
CA ASN A 107 8.43 14.47 4.31
C ASN A 107 9.97 14.39 4.21
N ASN A 108 10.65 13.98 5.29
CA ASN A 108 12.10 13.83 5.31
C ASN A 108 12.49 12.36 5.23
N LEU A 109 13.49 12.05 4.39
CA LEU A 109 14.07 10.73 4.24
C LEU A 109 15.57 10.81 4.48
N GLN A 110 16.09 10.06 5.45
CA GLN A 110 17.51 10.08 5.78
C GLN A 110 18.19 8.79 5.30
N CYS A 111 19.38 8.91 4.70
CA CYS A 111 20.20 7.73 4.42
C CYS A 111 20.93 7.27 5.70
N SER A 112 20.79 6.00 6.06
CA SER A 112 21.42 5.43 7.27
C SER A 112 22.94 5.24 7.15
N VAL A 113 23.51 5.42 5.95
CA VAL A 113 24.95 5.25 5.70
C VAL A 113 25.68 6.59 5.72
N CYS A 114 25.22 7.54 4.90
CA CYS A 114 25.90 8.82 4.71
C CYS A 114 25.21 9.99 5.43
N GLU A 115 24.13 9.70 6.15
CA GLU A 115 23.34 10.61 6.99
C GLU A 115 22.68 11.78 6.26
N THR A 116 22.85 11.88 4.94
CA THR A 116 22.19 12.90 4.12
C THR A 116 20.67 12.77 4.24
N ILE A 117 20.03 13.88 4.58
CA ILE A 117 18.58 14.05 4.63
C ILE A 117 18.10 14.60 3.28
N PHE A 118 17.02 14.03 2.79
CA PHE A 118 16.32 14.43 1.58
C PHE A 118 14.91 14.93 1.92
N PRO A 119 14.35 15.91 1.17
CA PRO A 119 14.91 16.52 -0.05
C PRO A 119 16.21 17.30 0.20
N ASN A 120 17.11 17.30 -0.79
CA ASN A 120 18.44 17.89 -0.67
C ASN A 120 18.81 18.66 -1.94
N ALA A 121 19.19 19.93 -1.81
CA ALA A 121 19.49 20.79 -2.95
C ALA A 121 20.67 20.30 -3.82
N ALA A 122 21.61 19.53 -3.26
CA ALA A 122 22.71 18.94 -4.02
C ALA A 122 22.29 17.71 -4.86
N PHE A 123 21.11 17.16 -4.59
CA PHE A 123 20.56 15.99 -5.26
C PHE A 123 19.07 16.23 -5.61
N PRO A 124 18.78 17.22 -6.45
CA PRO A 124 17.40 17.56 -6.81
C PRO A 124 16.75 16.44 -7.61
N GLU A 125 15.43 16.28 -7.46
CA GLU A 125 14.62 15.44 -8.34
C GLU A 125 14.12 16.27 -9.55
N ASP A 126 15.04 16.57 -10.46
CA ASP A 126 14.84 17.45 -11.63
C ASP A 126 14.37 16.72 -12.89
N ILE A 127 14.41 15.38 -12.90
CA ILE A 127 13.87 14.56 -13.98
C ILE A 127 12.43 14.21 -13.63
N ALA A 128 11.49 14.57 -14.51
CA ALA A 128 10.07 14.31 -14.32
C ALA A 128 9.51 13.49 -15.49
N VAL A 129 8.62 12.54 -15.15
CA VAL A 129 7.74 11.86 -16.11
C VAL A 129 6.31 12.04 -15.65
N THR A 130 5.40 12.31 -16.58
CA THR A 130 4.01 12.67 -16.26
C THR A 130 3.05 11.68 -16.91
N SER A 131 2.17 11.11 -16.09
CA SER A 131 0.97 10.42 -16.55
C SER A 131 -0.14 11.43 -16.77
N THR A 132 -0.85 11.32 -17.89
CA THR A 132 -2.09 12.06 -18.15
C THR A 132 -3.33 11.23 -17.86
N TRP A 133 -3.18 9.95 -17.52
CA TRP A 133 -4.30 9.09 -17.17
C TRP A 133 -4.90 9.48 -15.79
N GLY A 134 -6.21 9.29 -15.66
CA GLY A 134 -6.95 9.61 -14.44
C GLY A 134 -6.88 11.10 -14.11
N LYS A 135 -6.58 11.42 -12.85
CA LYS A 135 -6.36 12.81 -12.41
C LYS A 135 -5.01 13.40 -12.85
N GLY A 136 -4.16 12.61 -13.50
CA GLY A 136 -2.81 12.98 -13.87
C GLY A 136 -1.84 12.96 -12.68
N GLN A 137 -0.62 12.50 -12.91
CA GLN A 137 0.40 12.33 -11.86
C GLN A 137 1.78 12.63 -12.42
N THR A 138 2.64 13.27 -11.63
CA THR A 138 4.04 13.50 -12.00
C THR A 138 4.96 12.75 -11.05
N PHE A 139 5.88 11.96 -11.61
CA PHE A 139 6.90 11.22 -10.89
C PHE A 139 8.25 11.86 -11.13
N THR A 140 8.95 12.20 -10.04
CA THR A 140 10.25 12.86 -10.09
C THR A 140 11.36 11.92 -9.67
N PHE A 141 12.54 12.11 -10.25
CA PHE A 141 13.73 11.29 -10.06
C PHE A 141 14.97 12.16 -9.96
N VAL A 142 15.94 11.70 -9.18
CA VAL A 142 17.22 12.39 -9.03
C VAL A 142 17.99 12.44 -10.36
N GLY A 143 18.49 13.63 -10.68
CA GLY A 143 19.33 13.89 -11.84
C GLY A 143 20.73 13.25 -11.79
N GLY A 144 21.58 13.65 -12.74
CA GLY A 144 22.97 13.17 -12.85
C GLY A 144 23.10 11.77 -13.45
N ASP A 145 24.15 11.03 -13.08
CA ASP A 145 24.39 9.68 -13.60
C ASP A 145 23.37 8.66 -13.07
N THR A 146 23.13 7.60 -13.83
CA THR A 146 22.25 6.50 -13.45
C THR A 146 22.95 5.47 -12.56
N PHE A 147 22.17 4.53 -12.01
CA PHE A 147 22.64 3.42 -11.19
C PHE A 147 22.40 2.08 -11.89
N LYS A 148 23.34 1.16 -11.69
CA LYS A 148 23.11 -0.25 -12.02
C LYS A 148 22.43 -0.94 -10.84
N CYS A 149 21.11 -1.06 -10.90
CA CYS A 149 20.30 -1.74 -9.88
C CYS A 149 19.90 -3.12 -10.39
N PHE A 150 20.59 -4.16 -9.92
CA PHE A 150 20.36 -5.54 -10.37
C PHE A 150 20.48 -5.66 -11.90
N GLY A 151 19.44 -6.15 -12.58
CA GLY A 151 19.35 -6.23 -14.04
C GLY A 151 18.96 -4.91 -14.72
N TYR A 152 18.57 -3.87 -13.97
CA TYR A 152 18.19 -2.57 -14.51
C TYR A 152 19.38 -1.61 -14.48
N HIS A 153 19.96 -1.37 -15.65
CA HIS A 153 21.29 -0.76 -15.74
C HIS A 153 21.29 0.77 -15.67
N GLN A 154 20.13 1.40 -15.82
CA GLN A 154 20.00 2.84 -15.94
C GLN A 154 18.97 3.36 -14.93
N ALA A 155 19.02 2.87 -13.69
CA ALA A 155 18.10 3.25 -12.63
C ALA A 155 18.32 4.69 -12.14
N ARG A 156 17.26 5.35 -11.69
CA ARG A 156 17.30 6.62 -10.96
C ARG A 156 16.43 6.52 -9.71
N PRO A 157 16.94 6.94 -8.54
CA PRO A 157 16.12 6.94 -7.33
C PRO A 157 15.06 8.06 -7.41
N SER A 158 13.83 7.73 -7.02
CA SER A 158 12.80 8.72 -6.67
C SER A 158 12.74 8.82 -5.15
N ILE A 159 13.35 9.85 -4.57
CA ILE A 159 13.30 10.10 -3.13
C ILE A 159 11.85 10.39 -2.71
N SER A 160 11.13 11.23 -3.45
CA SER A 160 9.71 11.49 -3.16
C SER A 160 8.86 10.21 -3.26
N GLY A 161 9.16 9.33 -4.22
CA GLY A 161 8.55 8.00 -4.31
C GLY A 161 8.86 7.10 -3.12
N ILE A 162 10.12 7.05 -2.68
CA ILE A 162 10.55 6.27 -1.52
C ILE A 162 9.89 6.80 -0.23
N THR A 163 9.82 8.11 -0.04
CA THR A 163 9.16 8.74 1.10
C THR A 163 7.67 8.37 1.16
N ARG A 164 6.97 8.44 0.02
CA ARG A 164 5.55 8.07 -0.10
C ARG A 164 5.26 6.63 0.32
N VAL A 165 6.09 5.66 -0.10
CA VAL A 165 5.88 4.27 0.34
C VAL A 165 6.11 4.11 1.84
N ARG A 166 7.02 4.86 2.47
CA ARG A 166 7.21 4.82 3.93
C ARG A 166 5.98 5.31 4.67
N LYS A 167 5.38 6.41 4.21
CA LYS A 167 4.12 6.93 4.75
C LYS A 167 2.99 5.92 4.65
N VAL A 168 2.82 5.33 3.47
CA VAL A 168 1.79 4.30 3.22
C VAL A 168 2.00 3.05 4.07
N GLN A 169 3.24 2.54 4.18
CA GLN A 169 3.56 1.41 5.08
C GLN A 169 3.23 1.74 6.54
N HIS A 170 3.56 2.95 6.97
CA HIS A 170 3.28 3.40 8.34
C HIS A 170 1.78 3.47 8.63
N ILE A 171 1.00 4.15 7.80
CA ILE A 171 -0.45 4.29 8.04
C ILE A 171 -1.18 2.95 7.93
N THR A 172 -0.73 2.02 7.08
CA THR A 172 -1.26 0.65 7.08
C THR A 172 -0.96 -0.09 8.38
N SER A 173 0.22 0.10 8.99
CA SER A 173 0.49 -0.49 10.32
C SER A 173 -0.40 0.12 11.40
N GLN A 174 -0.68 1.42 11.34
CA GLN A 174 -1.59 2.10 12.26
C GLN A 174 -3.03 1.60 12.11
N LEU A 175 -3.49 1.38 10.88
CA LEU A 175 -4.80 0.79 10.58
C LEU A 175 -4.99 -0.57 11.27
N GLN A 176 -3.99 -1.45 11.20
CA GLN A 176 -4.06 -2.76 11.87
C GLN A 176 -4.15 -2.61 13.39
N THR A 177 -3.37 -1.69 13.97
CA THR A 177 -3.41 -1.40 15.41
C THR A 177 -4.79 -0.90 15.84
N LEU A 178 -5.37 0.04 15.09
CA LEU A 178 -6.71 0.59 15.38
C LEU A 178 -7.80 -0.47 15.25
N ALA A 179 -7.80 -1.26 14.17
CA ALA A 179 -8.79 -2.32 13.96
C ALA A 179 -8.70 -3.40 15.05
N THR A 180 -7.49 -3.80 15.43
CA THR A 180 -7.28 -4.78 16.51
C THR A 180 -7.70 -4.22 17.86
N ALA A 181 -7.38 -2.94 18.15
CA ALA A 181 -7.81 -2.30 19.39
C ALA A 181 -9.34 -2.27 19.47
N HIS A 182 -10.02 -1.85 18.40
CA HIS A 182 -11.48 -1.84 18.33
C HIS A 182 -12.10 -3.19 18.70
N VAL A 183 -11.67 -4.29 18.08
CA VAL A 183 -12.33 -5.60 18.31
C VAL A 183 -12.02 -6.20 19.68
N LEU A 184 -10.90 -5.84 20.30
CA LEU A 184 -10.51 -6.35 21.62
C LEU A 184 -11.08 -5.52 22.77
N THR A 185 -11.36 -4.23 22.54
CA THR A 185 -11.85 -3.32 23.59
C THR A 185 -13.29 -2.86 23.37
N GLU A 186 -13.83 -3.06 22.17
CA GLU A 186 -15.16 -2.63 21.72
C GLU A 186 -15.34 -1.10 21.73
N GLU A 187 -14.23 -0.36 21.74
CA GLU A 187 -14.23 1.10 21.74
C GLU A 187 -14.45 1.66 20.33
N ALA A 188 -15.52 2.44 20.15
CA ALA A 188 -15.98 2.92 18.85
C ALA A 188 -14.99 3.90 18.18
N HIS A 189 -14.28 4.72 18.95
CA HIS A 189 -13.37 5.73 18.41
C HIS A 189 -12.20 5.13 17.61
N TYR A 190 -11.78 3.90 17.91
CA TYR A 190 -10.78 3.20 17.09
C TYR A 190 -11.33 2.79 15.73
N ALA A 191 -12.59 2.37 15.65
CA ALA A 191 -13.25 2.05 14.38
C ALA A 191 -13.50 3.31 13.53
N HIS A 192 -13.85 4.45 14.13
CA HIS A 192 -13.94 5.73 13.41
C HIS A 192 -12.59 6.12 12.76
N ALA A 193 -11.49 5.95 13.48
CA ALA A 193 -10.15 6.23 12.95
C ALA A 193 -9.74 5.25 11.83
N ALA A 194 -10.03 3.96 12.01
CA ALA A 194 -9.81 2.95 10.97
C ALA A 194 -10.63 3.26 9.71
N LYS A 195 -11.91 3.67 9.86
CA LYS A 195 -12.78 4.12 8.77
C LYS A 195 -12.14 5.26 7.99
N ALA A 196 -11.65 6.29 8.67
CA ALA A 196 -11.03 7.44 8.02
C ALA A 196 -9.83 7.05 7.14
N ILE A 197 -8.98 6.14 7.62
CA ILE A 197 -7.85 5.61 6.83
C ILE A 197 -8.34 4.82 5.61
N LEU A 198 -9.32 3.93 5.79
CA LEU A 198 -9.87 3.09 4.72
C LEU A 198 -10.54 3.93 3.63
N LEU A 199 -11.31 4.95 4.00
CA LEU A 199 -11.92 5.89 3.05
C LEU A 199 -10.85 6.66 2.28
N ARG A 200 -9.81 7.17 2.96
CA ARG A 200 -8.73 7.86 2.26
C ARG A 200 -8.02 6.97 1.24
N PHE A 201 -7.77 5.71 1.58
CA PHE A 201 -7.23 4.76 0.61
C PHE A 201 -8.20 4.51 -0.55
N ALA A 202 -9.50 4.33 -0.28
CA ALA A 202 -10.51 4.14 -1.31
C ALA A 202 -10.63 5.33 -2.28
N ASP A 203 -10.35 6.54 -1.82
CA ASP A 203 -10.36 7.76 -2.65
C ASP A 203 -9.18 7.83 -3.65
N VAL A 204 -8.01 7.29 -3.30
CA VAL A 204 -6.78 7.46 -4.09
C VAL A 204 -6.32 6.18 -4.78
N PHE A 205 -6.62 5.01 -4.21
CA PHE A 205 -6.10 3.74 -4.71
C PHE A 205 -6.52 3.44 -6.16
N PRO A 206 -7.75 3.75 -6.62
CA PRO A 206 -8.11 3.58 -8.02
C PRO A 206 -7.17 4.33 -8.98
N GLU A 207 -6.64 5.48 -8.56
CA GLU A 207 -5.71 6.30 -9.34
C GLU A 207 -4.27 5.79 -9.27
N TYR A 208 -3.93 4.89 -8.35
CA TYR A 208 -2.56 4.37 -8.26
C TYR A 208 -2.22 3.48 -9.45
N LEU A 209 -1.17 3.86 -10.17
CA LEU A 209 -0.67 3.20 -11.36
C LEU A 209 0.04 1.88 -11.03
N VAL A 210 0.05 0.95 -11.99
CA VAL A 210 0.93 -0.22 -11.91
C VAL A 210 2.36 0.22 -12.16
N ARG A 211 3.29 -0.18 -11.30
CA ARG A 211 4.72 0.19 -11.42
C ARG A 211 5.66 -0.99 -11.21
N ALA A 212 6.86 -0.88 -11.76
CA ALA A 212 7.95 -1.80 -11.49
C ALA A 212 8.45 -1.64 -10.06
N GLY A 213 8.48 -2.71 -9.26
CA GLY A 213 9.03 -2.74 -7.90
C GLY A 213 10.52 -2.39 -7.83
N TYR A 214 11.09 -2.45 -6.63
CA TYR A 214 12.47 -2.02 -6.38
C TYR A 214 12.76 -0.58 -6.88
N GLY A 215 14.04 -0.30 -7.19
CA GLY A 215 14.51 0.98 -7.72
C GLY A 215 14.44 1.11 -9.24
N TYR A 216 13.54 0.39 -9.91
CA TYR A 216 13.40 0.44 -11.37
C TYR A 216 12.67 1.70 -11.83
N GLY A 217 11.66 2.13 -11.07
CA GLY A 217 11.05 3.46 -11.25
C GLY A 217 10.25 3.64 -12.54
N GLU A 218 9.76 2.55 -13.13
CA GLU A 218 8.86 2.57 -14.28
C GLU A 218 7.40 2.50 -13.83
N TYR A 219 6.52 3.19 -14.55
CA TYR A 219 5.09 3.25 -14.28
C TYR A 219 4.28 3.04 -15.56
N ALA A 220 3.19 2.29 -15.51
CA ALA A 220 2.22 2.24 -16.59
C ALA A 220 1.34 3.50 -16.53
N GLY A 221 1.52 4.43 -17.48
CA GLY A 221 0.80 5.70 -17.54
C GLY A 221 -0.65 5.61 -18.03
N MET A 222 -1.37 4.55 -17.66
CA MET A 222 -2.70 4.19 -18.19
C MET A 222 -3.58 3.57 -17.09
N ASP A 223 -4.76 3.10 -17.47
CA ASP A 223 -5.67 2.40 -16.56
C ASP A 223 -4.95 1.22 -15.87
N PRO A 224 -4.87 1.21 -14.53
CA PRO A 224 -4.21 0.14 -13.78
C PRO A 224 -4.76 -1.26 -14.07
N LYS A 225 -6.02 -1.37 -14.48
CA LYS A 225 -6.63 -2.65 -14.88
C LYS A 225 -6.09 -3.12 -16.23
N ILE A 226 -6.06 -2.23 -17.21
CA ILE A 226 -5.47 -2.51 -18.53
C ILE A 226 -3.98 -2.85 -18.36
N ALA A 227 -3.25 -2.04 -17.59
CA ALA A 227 -1.84 -2.28 -17.28
C ALA A 227 -1.61 -3.61 -16.56
N ALA A 228 -2.49 -3.98 -15.61
CA ALA A 228 -2.41 -5.25 -14.92
C ALA A 228 -2.67 -6.44 -15.85
N GLU A 229 -3.60 -6.35 -16.80
CA GLU A 229 -3.87 -7.42 -17.76
C GLU A 229 -2.75 -7.58 -18.80
N HIS A 230 -2.12 -6.46 -19.17
CA HIS A 230 -1.17 -6.36 -20.28
C HIS A 230 0.25 -6.04 -19.82
N ILE A 231 0.64 -6.44 -18.60
CA ILE A 231 1.86 -5.95 -17.95
C ILE A 231 3.17 -6.24 -18.71
N LEU A 232 3.15 -7.24 -19.60
CA LEU A 232 4.27 -7.64 -20.47
C LEU A 232 4.09 -7.25 -21.95
N ASP A 233 2.95 -6.63 -22.31
CA ASP A 233 2.59 -6.23 -23.68
C ASP A 233 1.59 -5.06 -23.62
N LEU A 234 2.03 -3.94 -23.06
CA LEU A 234 1.20 -2.76 -22.81
C LEU A 234 0.70 -2.16 -24.14
N PRO A 235 -0.56 -1.70 -24.21
CA PRO A 235 -1.12 -1.11 -25.42
C PRO A 235 -0.49 0.25 -25.78
N GLU A 236 0.07 0.94 -24.78
CA GLU A 236 0.71 2.25 -24.89
C GLU A 236 2.08 2.21 -24.19
N ASP A 237 2.92 3.17 -24.52
CA ASP A 237 4.26 3.32 -23.95
C ASP A 237 4.16 3.55 -22.43
N GLU A 238 4.94 2.80 -21.65
CA GLU A 238 5.10 3.04 -20.23
C GLU A 238 5.95 4.28 -19.94
N LEU A 239 5.77 4.84 -18.75
CA LEU A 239 6.52 6.00 -18.28
C LEU A 239 7.88 5.55 -17.76
N VAL A 240 8.92 5.87 -18.55
CA VAL A 240 10.32 5.69 -18.18
C VAL A 240 11.07 7.01 -18.28
N TYR A 241 12.03 7.20 -17.38
CA TYR A 241 12.93 8.36 -17.43
C TYR A 241 14.16 8.08 -18.32
N PRO A 242 14.75 9.11 -18.97
CA PRO A 242 15.95 8.95 -19.76
C PRO A 242 17.15 8.41 -18.94
N PRO A 243 18.05 7.61 -19.55
CA PRO A 243 18.11 7.25 -20.97
C PRO A 243 17.30 6.01 -21.36
N ASN A 244 16.49 5.46 -20.43
CA ASN A 244 15.59 4.36 -20.76
C ASN A 244 14.60 4.81 -21.84
N LYS A 245 14.16 3.85 -22.65
CA LYS A 245 13.15 4.07 -23.69
C LYS A 245 12.01 3.10 -23.43
N PRO A 246 10.77 3.52 -23.68
CA PRO A 246 9.64 2.62 -23.54
C PRO A 246 9.82 1.38 -24.40
N ASP A 247 9.48 0.23 -23.86
CA ASP A 247 9.44 -1.04 -24.59
C ASP A 247 8.12 -1.82 -24.40
N ARG A 248 7.08 -1.09 -23.94
CA ARG A 248 5.68 -1.53 -23.78
C ARG A 248 5.52 -2.70 -22.84
N LYS A 249 6.22 -2.62 -21.71
CA LYS A 249 6.06 -3.55 -20.58
C LYS A 249 6.55 -2.88 -19.31
N ILE A 250 6.15 -3.45 -18.17
CA ILE A 250 6.80 -3.16 -16.91
C ILE A 250 7.98 -4.11 -16.76
N PHE A 251 9.19 -3.59 -16.56
CA PHE A 251 10.45 -4.36 -16.61
C PHE A 251 10.45 -5.68 -15.84
N VAL A 252 9.77 -5.71 -14.69
CA VAL A 252 9.70 -6.89 -13.80
C VAL A 252 8.52 -7.81 -14.04
N GLY A 253 7.56 -7.42 -14.89
CA GLY A 253 6.24 -8.05 -14.95
C GLY A 253 5.59 -8.20 -13.57
N TYR A 254 4.76 -9.23 -13.39
CA TYR A 254 4.08 -9.48 -12.11
C TYR A 254 5.03 -9.73 -10.93
N TRP A 255 6.23 -10.29 -11.17
CA TRP A 255 7.12 -10.74 -10.09
C TRP A 255 7.44 -9.66 -9.06
N ALA A 256 7.52 -8.40 -9.48
CA ALA A 256 7.70 -7.28 -8.55
C ALA A 256 6.83 -6.07 -8.89
N ALA A 257 5.79 -6.22 -9.71
CA ALA A 257 4.84 -5.14 -9.90
C ALA A 257 4.13 -4.78 -8.60
N SER A 258 3.71 -3.52 -8.49
CA SER A 258 2.99 -3.00 -7.33
C SER A 258 2.21 -1.74 -7.71
N ARG A 259 1.15 -1.44 -6.96
CA ARG A 259 0.46 -0.14 -6.94
C ARG A 259 0.71 0.60 -5.62
N ILE A 260 1.12 -0.11 -4.56
CA ILE A 260 1.31 0.43 -3.20
C ILE A 260 2.79 0.57 -2.76
N GLY A 261 3.73 0.21 -3.64
CA GLY A 261 5.17 0.34 -3.41
C GLY A 261 5.87 -0.89 -2.81
N THR A 262 5.27 -2.07 -2.90
CA THR A 262 5.90 -3.33 -2.49
C THR A 262 6.92 -3.82 -3.53
N SER A 263 7.70 -4.85 -3.16
CA SER A 263 8.66 -5.55 -4.04
C SER A 263 8.27 -7.01 -4.23
N GLY A 264 7.06 -7.24 -4.74
CA GLY A 264 6.54 -8.60 -4.96
C GLY A 264 5.03 -8.72 -4.86
N MET A 265 4.31 -7.87 -5.61
CA MET A 265 2.86 -7.71 -5.52
C MET A 265 2.35 -7.25 -4.16
N ASP A 266 1.10 -6.78 -4.16
CA ASP A 266 0.52 -6.09 -3.01
C ASP A 266 -0.18 -7.03 -2.03
N GLY A 267 -0.08 -8.35 -2.19
CA GLY A 267 -0.93 -9.31 -1.49
C GLY A 267 -0.87 -9.23 0.03
N GLY A 268 0.33 -9.13 0.58
CA GLY A 268 0.50 -8.92 2.01
C GLY A 268 -0.13 -7.61 2.51
N TRP A 269 -0.22 -6.58 1.67
CA TRP A 269 -0.91 -5.34 1.99
C TRP A 269 -2.43 -5.49 1.86
N VAL A 270 -2.91 -6.12 0.79
CA VAL A 270 -4.33 -6.42 0.55
C VAL A 270 -4.95 -7.17 1.73
N VAL A 271 -4.28 -8.23 2.22
CA VAL A 271 -4.75 -9.00 3.38
C VAL A 271 -4.91 -8.10 4.61
N ARG A 272 -3.94 -7.23 4.89
CA ARG A 272 -3.99 -6.34 6.07
C ARG A 272 -5.14 -5.34 6.01
N VAL A 273 -5.39 -4.79 4.83
CA VAL A 273 -6.49 -3.83 4.61
C VAL A 273 -7.84 -4.54 4.67
N ALA A 274 -7.95 -5.73 4.08
CA ALA A 274 -9.15 -6.56 4.13
C ALA A 274 -9.46 -7.02 5.57
N ASP A 275 -8.45 -7.43 6.34
CA ASP A 275 -8.58 -7.76 7.76
C ASP A 275 -9.09 -6.56 8.55
N ALA A 276 -8.46 -5.39 8.38
CA ALA A 276 -8.87 -4.19 9.10
C ALA A 276 -10.32 -3.80 8.78
N TYR A 277 -10.71 -3.79 7.50
CA TYR A 277 -12.11 -3.57 7.10
C TYR A 277 -13.03 -4.61 7.73
N SER A 278 -12.69 -5.88 7.62
CA SER A 278 -13.52 -6.97 8.13
C SER A 278 -13.68 -6.96 9.65
N LEU A 279 -12.75 -6.37 10.39
CA LEU A 279 -12.82 -6.24 11.84
C LEU A 279 -13.66 -5.04 12.28
N THR A 280 -13.87 -4.04 11.43
CA THR A 280 -14.50 -2.77 11.83
C THR A 280 -15.76 -2.41 11.05
N CYS A 281 -16.04 -2.99 9.88
CA CYS A 281 -17.13 -2.56 9.00
C CYS A 281 -18.54 -2.72 9.58
N THR A 282 -18.70 -3.55 10.61
CA THR A 282 -19.95 -3.77 11.36
C THR A 282 -19.97 -3.04 12.70
N ALA A 283 -18.94 -2.26 13.01
CA ALA A 283 -18.82 -1.51 14.26
C ALA A 283 -19.97 -0.51 14.44
N GLN A 284 -20.37 -0.34 15.69
CA GLN A 284 -21.43 0.57 16.09
C GLN A 284 -20.92 1.56 17.14
N ASP A 285 -21.54 2.73 17.15
CA ASP A 285 -21.34 3.77 18.15
C ASP A 285 -22.72 4.19 18.66
N ASN A 286 -22.98 3.96 19.94
CA ASN A 286 -24.28 4.20 20.57
C ASN A 286 -25.47 3.55 19.81
N GLY A 287 -25.26 2.35 19.28
CA GLY A 287 -26.27 1.58 18.53
C GLY A 287 -26.48 2.01 17.07
N ALA A 288 -25.78 3.04 16.60
CA ALA A 288 -25.76 3.44 15.20
C ALA A 288 -24.55 2.84 14.47
N PRO A 289 -24.67 2.38 13.22
CA PRO A 289 -23.53 1.93 12.43
C PRO A 289 -22.50 3.06 12.23
N ILE A 290 -21.21 2.74 12.45
CA ILE A 290 -20.11 3.68 12.20
C ILE A 290 -19.92 3.90 10.69
N TYR A 291 -20.11 2.84 9.90
CA TYR A 291 -20.00 2.87 8.46
C TYR A 291 -21.39 2.95 7.84
N SER A 292 -21.59 3.92 6.94
CA SER A 292 -22.76 3.92 6.07
C SER A 292 -22.65 2.83 5.00
N ASN A 293 -23.78 2.45 4.39
CA ASN A 293 -23.77 1.50 3.28
C ASN A 293 -22.98 2.03 2.06
N GLU A 294 -23.02 3.33 1.83
CA GLU A 294 -22.26 4.00 0.76
C GLU A 294 -20.75 3.98 1.05
N GLU A 295 -20.34 4.28 2.28
CA GLU A 295 -18.93 4.20 2.71
C GLU A 295 -18.39 2.77 2.59
N ARG A 296 -19.19 1.76 2.98
CA ARG A 296 -18.84 0.34 2.80
C ARG A 296 -18.68 0.00 1.32
N LEU A 297 -19.63 0.40 0.47
CA LEU A 297 -19.58 0.15 -0.96
C LEU A 297 -18.33 0.80 -1.59
N HIS A 298 -18.02 2.03 -1.19
CA HIS A 298 -16.84 2.77 -1.65
C HIS A 298 -15.56 2.03 -1.30
N ILE A 299 -15.40 1.58 -0.04
CA ILE A 299 -14.21 0.84 0.41
C ILE A 299 -14.12 -0.53 -0.28
N GLU A 300 -15.20 -1.30 -0.28
CA GLU A 300 -15.22 -2.64 -0.87
C GLU A 300 -14.84 -2.61 -2.35
N ARG A 301 -15.44 -1.69 -3.12
CA ARG A 301 -15.19 -1.56 -4.55
C ARG A 301 -13.81 -0.97 -4.83
N ASN A 302 -13.56 0.24 -4.34
CA ASN A 302 -12.44 1.07 -4.78
C ASN A 302 -11.11 0.76 -4.06
N LEU A 303 -11.16 -0.03 -2.99
CA LEU A 303 -9.98 -0.45 -2.26
C LEU A 303 -9.83 -1.98 -2.25
N LEU A 304 -10.81 -2.72 -1.72
CA LEU A 304 -10.63 -4.16 -1.51
C LEU A 304 -10.58 -4.92 -2.83
N LEU A 305 -11.53 -4.70 -3.73
CA LEU A 305 -11.54 -5.36 -5.04
C LEU A 305 -10.50 -4.78 -6.01
N GLU A 306 -10.36 -3.45 -6.06
CA GLU A 306 -9.34 -2.82 -6.90
C GLU A 306 -7.91 -3.31 -6.58
N SER A 307 -7.62 -3.57 -5.29
CA SER A 307 -6.27 -3.96 -4.86
C SER A 307 -5.91 -5.41 -5.13
N THR A 308 -6.89 -6.29 -5.37
CA THR A 308 -6.64 -7.67 -5.78
C THR A 308 -6.34 -7.78 -7.27
N TYR A 309 -6.77 -6.81 -8.07
CA TYR A 309 -6.81 -6.91 -9.53
C TYR A 309 -5.45 -7.20 -10.17
N LEU A 310 -4.38 -6.56 -9.70
CA LEU A 310 -3.02 -6.81 -10.21
C LEU A 310 -2.61 -8.27 -10.07
N ALA A 311 -2.89 -8.87 -8.91
CA ALA A 311 -2.54 -10.25 -8.66
C ALA A 311 -3.50 -11.25 -9.30
N ALA A 312 -4.78 -10.89 -9.44
CA ALA A 312 -5.76 -11.67 -10.19
C ALA A 312 -5.35 -11.89 -11.66
N CYS A 313 -4.54 -11.00 -12.22
CA CYS A 313 -4.01 -11.13 -13.58
C CYS A 313 -2.74 -12.01 -13.67
N ASP A 314 -2.04 -12.29 -12.56
CA ASP A 314 -0.87 -13.18 -12.56
C ASP A 314 -1.33 -14.64 -12.61
N THR A 315 -1.20 -15.27 -13.78
CA THR A 315 -1.53 -16.69 -13.97
C THR A 315 -0.38 -17.63 -13.56
N ALA A 316 0.79 -17.10 -13.20
CA ALA A 316 1.93 -17.91 -12.82
C ALA A 316 1.86 -18.34 -11.35
N ILE A 317 2.23 -19.60 -11.08
CA ILE A 317 2.43 -20.07 -9.71
C ILE A 317 3.86 -19.69 -9.28
N ASN A 318 3.98 -18.75 -8.36
CA ASN A 318 5.26 -18.28 -7.85
C ASN A 318 5.12 -17.84 -6.38
N ASN A 319 6.23 -17.63 -5.68
CA ASN A 319 6.21 -17.27 -4.26
C ASN A 319 5.54 -15.90 -3.97
N LYS A 320 5.30 -15.08 -5.00
CA LYS A 320 4.59 -13.81 -4.89
C LYS A 320 3.09 -13.98 -5.13
N SER A 321 2.67 -14.87 -6.01
CA SER A 321 1.25 -15.18 -6.27
C SER A 321 0.61 -16.06 -5.19
N VAL A 322 1.40 -16.87 -4.47
CA VAL A 322 0.90 -17.74 -3.37
C VAL A 322 0.26 -16.97 -2.20
N MET A 323 0.60 -15.69 -2.00
CA MET A 323 -0.01 -14.86 -0.94
C MET A 323 -1.51 -14.60 -1.14
N TYR A 324 -2.06 -14.89 -2.34
CA TYR A 324 -3.49 -14.77 -2.64
C TYR A 324 -4.23 -16.13 -2.64
N GLY A 325 -3.51 -17.24 -2.42
CA GLY A 325 -4.05 -18.61 -2.51
C GLY A 325 -4.98 -19.04 -1.38
N ILE A 326 -5.53 -18.12 -0.59
CA ILE A 326 -6.48 -18.42 0.50
C ILE A 326 -7.58 -17.35 0.54
N VAL A 327 -8.35 -17.20 -0.54
CA VAL A 327 -9.74 -16.72 -0.46
C VAL A 327 -10.55 -17.45 -1.55
N PRO A 328 -11.18 -18.59 -1.23
CA PRO A 328 -12.29 -19.11 -2.02
C PRO A 328 -13.59 -18.33 -1.75
#